data_AF-K6APD3-F1
#
_entry.id   AF-K6APD3-F1
#
_cell.length_a   1.000
_cell.length_b   1.000
_cell.length_c   1.000
_cell.angle_alpha   90.00
_cell.angle_beta   90.00
_cell.angle_gamma   90.00
#
_symmetry.space_group_name_H-M   'P 1'
#
loop_
_entity.id
_entity.type
_entity.pdbx_description
1 polymer ?
#
loop_
_entity_poly.entity_id
_entity_poly.type
_entity_poly.pdbx_seq_one_letter_code
_entity_poly.pdbx_strand_id
1 'polypeptide(L)'
;MSNKILSVQYILILVLFFILNSSCNQTTPHKHILIIQSYEAGLPAYKKMKNIFAEQLRKRDIHAEVHTLYLDGTKKTEKKQKLTIYEELNRLSSWNPDIILTCDDPALNALLTCDHPSVKTTPIVFTGANYPNVPFIQKQSNITGFRDKPDYRTNIELIEQLIGKCIVVRVTDDIYADKIILADMDEQIKDICKTNNIFSPDKIRLSGKRGTSISKNKKIIPDAMYISTINGKSTRSLIKGLGENYYNKAYLAIKRDYLTLSLGRFSSFPGFSVLNEMVGYNYGVIGGYVTTQQEQTTLAANRIADILNGAPVSNFPQITEAGKKYIFDYKILDQWGISLNKLPIDSEIVNIPFYIRYQFYIICIAGLLGIILIIIIIYQRMLYKREAAHKKKCRKI
;
A
#
# COMPACT_ATOMS: atom_id res chain seq x y z
N MET A 1 4.21 58.11 51.83
CA MET A 1 4.60 56.99 50.93
C MET A 1 3.53 55.89 50.79
N SER A 2 2.35 55.99 51.43
CA SER A 2 1.32 54.92 51.39
C SER A 2 0.45 54.90 50.12
N ASN A 3 0.10 56.06 49.53
CA ASN A 3 -0.83 56.11 48.39
C ASN A 3 -0.28 55.58 47.05
N LYS A 4 1.06 55.53 46.85
CA LYS A 4 1.65 54.97 45.61
C LYS A 4 1.65 53.44 45.59
N ILE A 5 1.62 52.79 46.75
CA ILE A 5 1.60 51.32 46.85
C ILE A 5 0.19 50.79 46.53
N LEU A 6 -0.85 51.51 46.96
CA LEU A 6 -2.24 51.17 46.68
C LEU A 6 -2.53 51.20 45.16
N SER A 7 -2.04 52.21 44.44
CA SER A 7 -2.23 52.32 42.98
C SER A 7 -1.54 51.20 42.19
N VAL A 8 -0.40 50.70 42.66
CA VAL A 8 0.31 49.60 42.01
C VAL A 8 -0.42 48.27 42.24
N GLN A 9 -1.01 48.06 43.42
CA GLN A 9 -1.84 46.88 43.69
C GLN A 9 -3.07 46.80 42.80
N TYR A 10 -3.76 47.92 42.56
CA TYR A 10 -4.92 47.92 41.65
C TYR A 10 -4.52 47.61 40.21
N ILE A 11 -3.38 48.12 39.73
CA ILE A 11 -2.86 47.80 38.39
C ILE A 11 -2.48 46.31 38.30
N LEU A 12 -1.84 45.77 39.33
CA LEU A 12 -1.44 44.36 39.36
C LEU A 12 -2.67 43.43 39.36
N ILE A 13 -3.72 43.78 40.11
CA ILE A 13 -5.00 43.05 40.13
C ILE A 13 -5.69 43.13 38.76
N LEU A 14 -5.67 44.28 38.09
CA LEU A 14 -6.27 44.45 36.77
C LEU A 14 -5.54 43.63 35.69
N VAL A 15 -4.20 43.57 35.76
CA VAL A 15 -3.38 42.72 34.89
C VAL A 15 -3.62 41.24 35.18
N LEU A 16 -3.72 40.84 36.45
CA LEU A 16 -4.05 39.46 36.83
C LEU A 16 -5.44 39.05 36.35
N PHE A 17 -6.41 39.98 36.40
CA PHE A 17 -7.77 39.77 35.89
C PHE A 17 -7.79 39.63 34.36
N PHE A 18 -6.97 40.37 33.62
CA PHE A 18 -6.82 40.21 32.17
C PHE A 18 -6.11 38.89 31.78
N ILE A 19 -5.14 38.43 32.58
CA ILE A 19 -4.46 37.14 32.34
C ILE A 19 -5.41 35.97 32.64
N LEU A 20 -6.23 36.06 33.68
CA LEU A 20 -7.21 35.03 34.06
C LEU A 20 -8.40 34.94 33.09
N ASN A 21 -8.81 36.05 32.46
CA ASN A 21 -9.88 36.06 31.44
C ASN A 21 -9.37 35.75 30.01
N SER A 22 -8.05 35.61 29.81
CA SER A 22 -7.46 35.25 28.51
C SER A 22 -7.39 33.74 28.27
N SER A 23 -7.82 32.92 29.23
CA SER A 23 -8.04 31.48 29.03
C SER A 23 -9.36 31.24 28.31
N CYS A 24 -9.46 31.74 27.08
CA CYS A 24 -10.41 31.19 26.14
C CYS A 24 -9.89 29.79 25.82
N ASN A 25 -10.37 28.77 26.54
CA ASN A 25 -10.30 27.39 26.06
C ASN A 25 -11.11 27.38 24.77
N GLN A 26 -10.47 27.67 23.64
CA GLN A 26 -10.96 27.24 22.35
C GLN A 26 -10.92 25.71 22.39
N THR A 27 -11.99 25.09 22.88
CA THR A 27 -12.30 23.71 22.53
C THR A 27 -12.44 23.71 21.03
N THR A 28 -11.35 23.37 20.33
CA THR A 28 -11.37 23.11 18.89
C THR A 28 -12.52 22.12 18.65
N PRO A 29 -13.51 22.48 17.83
CA PRO A 29 -14.68 21.63 17.64
C PRO A 29 -14.20 20.27 17.12
N HIS A 30 -14.59 19.22 17.83
CA HIS A 30 -14.26 17.85 17.46
C HIS A 30 -14.84 17.58 16.06
N LYS A 31 -13.96 17.30 15.10
CA LYS A 31 -14.36 16.96 13.74
C LYS A 31 -14.77 15.49 13.65
N HIS A 32 -15.75 15.17 12.83
CA HIS A 32 -16.25 13.83 12.64
C HIS A 32 -15.87 13.32 11.24
N ILE A 33 -14.97 12.33 11.19
CA ILE A 33 -14.48 11.74 9.94
C ILE A 33 -15.02 10.32 9.81
N LEU A 34 -15.87 10.08 8.81
CA LEU A 34 -16.30 8.74 8.45
C LEU A 34 -15.34 8.14 7.41
N ILE A 35 -14.67 7.04 7.74
CA ILE A 35 -13.85 6.29 6.79
C ILE A 35 -14.61 5.03 6.36
N ILE A 36 -14.81 4.85 5.06
CA ILE A 36 -15.41 3.66 4.46
C ILE A 36 -14.32 2.86 3.75
N GLN A 37 -14.05 1.66 4.26
CA GLN A 37 -13.04 0.74 3.78
C GLN A 37 -13.65 -0.36 2.91
N SER A 38 -13.06 -0.58 1.74
CA SER A 38 -13.54 -1.58 0.78
C SER A 38 -13.46 -3.01 1.30
N TYR A 39 -12.48 -3.33 2.16
CA TYR A 39 -12.15 -4.71 2.52
C TYR A 39 -12.30 -4.98 4.02
N GLU A 40 -11.95 -6.20 4.41
CA GLU A 40 -12.06 -6.70 5.77
C GLU A 40 -11.23 -5.92 6.79
N ALA A 41 -11.75 -5.74 8.00
CA ALA A 41 -11.08 -5.03 9.09
C ALA A 41 -9.71 -5.61 9.47
N GLY A 42 -9.50 -6.90 9.20
CA GLY A 42 -8.24 -7.60 9.45
C GLY A 42 -7.11 -7.32 8.44
N LEU A 43 -7.36 -6.52 7.38
CA LEU A 43 -6.34 -6.24 6.37
C LEU A 43 -5.16 -5.47 7.00
N PRO A 44 -3.91 -5.98 6.94
CA PRO A 44 -2.78 -5.34 7.62
C PRO A 44 -2.47 -3.91 7.13
N ALA A 45 -2.81 -3.61 5.87
CA ALA A 45 -2.68 -2.28 5.27
C ALA A 45 -3.39 -1.18 6.09
N TYR A 46 -4.55 -1.50 6.67
CA TYR A 46 -5.37 -0.53 7.41
C TYR A 46 -4.74 -0.09 8.73
N LYS A 47 -3.91 -0.93 9.35
CA LYS A 47 -3.12 -0.51 10.52
C LYS A 47 -2.11 0.56 10.16
N LYS A 48 -1.40 0.40 9.03
CA LYS A 48 -0.44 1.40 8.53
C LYS A 48 -1.17 2.68 8.15
N MET A 49 -2.30 2.57 7.45
CA MET A 49 -3.15 3.70 7.09
C MET A 49 -3.59 4.49 8.34
N LYS A 50 -4.15 3.83 9.36
CA LYS A 50 -4.61 4.50 10.59
C LYS A 50 -3.50 5.33 11.25
N ASN A 51 -2.29 4.78 11.33
CA ASN A 51 -1.15 5.47 11.93
C ASN A 51 -0.73 6.70 11.12
N ILE A 52 -0.58 6.56 9.80
CA ILE A 52 -0.19 7.67 8.92
C ILE A 52 -1.27 8.75 8.93
N PHE A 53 -2.54 8.36 8.84
CA PHE A 53 -3.68 9.27 8.85
C PHE A 53 -3.71 10.11 10.13
N ALA A 54 -3.61 9.46 11.29
CA ALA A 54 -3.55 10.15 12.58
C ALA A 54 -2.32 11.08 12.70
N GLU A 55 -1.17 10.67 12.17
CA GLU A 55 0.04 11.49 12.17
C GLU A 55 -0.15 12.77 11.34
N GLN A 56 -0.75 12.67 10.14
CA GLN A 56 -0.98 13.84 9.28
C GLN A 56 -2.02 14.81 9.88
N LEU A 57 -3.11 14.31 10.47
CA LEU A 57 -4.08 15.16 11.15
C LEU A 57 -3.44 15.90 12.33
N ARG A 58 -2.63 15.22 13.13
CA ARG A 58 -1.90 15.83 14.26
C ARG A 58 -0.92 16.91 13.79
N LYS A 59 -0.22 16.71 12.67
CA LYS A 59 0.69 17.72 12.09
C LYS A 59 -0.04 19.01 11.67
N ARG A 60 -1.36 18.92 11.46
CA ARG A 60 -2.22 20.03 11.04
C ARG A 60 -3.13 20.54 12.16
N ASP A 61 -2.87 20.10 13.41
CA ASP A 61 -3.63 20.44 14.62
C ASP A 61 -5.14 20.10 14.54
N ILE A 62 -5.48 19.03 13.83
CA ILE A 62 -6.87 18.59 13.66
C ILE A 62 -7.22 17.56 14.71
N HIS A 63 -8.17 17.94 15.57
CA HIS A 63 -8.79 17.07 16.57
C HIS A 63 -10.06 16.45 15.98
N ALA A 64 -10.01 15.14 15.69
CA ALA A 64 -11.12 14.45 15.05
C ALA A 64 -11.45 13.11 15.73
N GLU A 65 -12.74 12.82 15.85
CA GLU A 65 -13.25 11.47 16.06
C GLU A 65 -13.37 10.76 14.72
N VAL A 66 -12.81 9.57 14.62
CA VAL A 66 -12.79 8.78 13.38
C VAL A 66 -13.64 7.53 13.55
N HIS A 67 -14.74 7.44 12.80
CA HIS A 67 -15.53 6.22 12.69
C HIS A 67 -15.15 5.47 11.43
N THR A 68 -14.99 4.15 11.50
CA THR A 68 -14.61 3.33 10.34
C THR A 68 -15.62 2.23 10.05
N LEU A 69 -16.15 2.22 8.83
CA LEU A 69 -17.02 1.18 8.29
C LEU A 69 -16.22 0.26 7.37
N TYR A 70 -16.36 -1.06 7.52
CA TYR A 70 -15.73 -2.07 6.66
C TYR A 70 -16.77 -2.81 5.84
N LEU A 71 -16.60 -2.83 4.52
CA LEU A 71 -17.60 -3.40 3.62
C LEU A 71 -17.43 -4.90 3.37
N ASP A 72 -16.23 -5.47 3.56
CA ASP A 72 -15.89 -6.83 3.13
C ASP A 72 -16.26 -7.06 1.64
N GLY A 73 -15.86 -6.12 0.77
CA GLY A 73 -16.30 -6.03 -0.63
C GLY A 73 -15.93 -7.23 -1.50
N THR A 74 -14.96 -8.05 -1.10
CA THR A 74 -14.61 -9.33 -1.76
C THR A 74 -15.64 -10.44 -1.51
N LYS A 75 -16.46 -10.32 -0.47
CA LYS A 75 -17.45 -11.33 -0.05
C LYS A 75 -18.89 -10.87 -0.24
N LYS A 76 -19.16 -9.57 -0.11
CA LYS A 76 -20.52 -9.01 -0.18
C LYS A 76 -20.83 -8.50 -1.58
N THR A 77 -22.06 -8.72 -2.04
CA THR A 77 -22.55 -8.17 -3.30
C THR A 77 -22.65 -6.64 -3.24
N GLU A 78 -22.56 -5.96 -4.39
CA GLU A 78 -22.70 -4.51 -4.47
C GLU A 78 -24.00 -4.01 -3.82
N LYS A 79 -25.12 -4.70 -4.03
CA LYS A 79 -26.41 -4.39 -3.39
C LYS A 79 -26.31 -4.39 -1.86
N LYS A 80 -25.61 -5.37 -1.27
CA LYS A 80 -25.42 -5.45 0.18
C LYS A 80 -24.48 -4.37 0.69
N GLN A 81 -23.42 -4.04 -0.08
CA GLN A 81 -22.49 -2.95 0.27
C GLN A 81 -23.23 -1.60 0.30
N LYS A 82 -24.04 -1.28 -0.71
CA LYS A 82 -24.87 -0.06 -0.76
C LYS A 82 -25.81 0.04 0.43
N LEU A 83 -26.53 -1.04 0.74
CA LEU A 83 -27.46 -1.08 1.87
C LEU A 83 -26.73 -0.86 3.20
N THR A 84 -25.56 -1.51 3.38
CA THR A 84 -24.73 -1.34 4.59
C THR A 84 -24.32 0.13 4.77
N ILE A 85 -23.89 0.81 3.71
CA ILE A 85 -23.53 2.24 3.78
C ILE A 85 -24.77 3.09 4.10
N TYR A 86 -25.90 2.84 3.44
CA TYR A 86 -27.13 3.60 3.66
C TYR A 86 -27.61 3.48 5.11
N GLU A 87 -27.65 2.27 5.66
CA GLU A 87 -28.00 2.00 7.06
C GLU A 87 -27.04 2.68 8.03
N GLU A 88 -25.73 2.62 7.74
CA GLU A 88 -24.73 3.23 8.59
C GLU A 88 -24.81 4.77 8.59
N LEU A 89 -25.05 5.39 7.44
CA LEU A 89 -25.26 6.85 7.34
C LEU A 89 -26.51 7.29 8.11
N ASN A 90 -27.60 6.52 8.08
CA ASN A 90 -28.78 6.78 8.92
C ASN A 90 -28.45 6.65 10.40
N ARG A 91 -27.70 5.61 10.80
CA ARG A 91 -27.27 5.40 12.19
C ARG A 91 -26.39 6.54 12.70
N LEU A 92 -25.57 7.11 11.83
CA LEU A 92 -24.66 8.22 12.12
C LEU A 92 -25.30 9.60 11.88
N SER A 93 -26.61 9.69 11.62
CA SER A 93 -27.27 10.97 11.33
C SER A 93 -27.13 12.00 12.45
N SER A 94 -27.20 11.58 13.72
CA SER A 94 -26.97 12.45 14.88
C SER A 94 -25.49 12.76 15.13
N TRP A 95 -24.60 11.85 14.74
CA TRP A 95 -23.16 12.07 14.78
C TRP A 95 -22.72 13.06 13.69
N ASN A 96 -23.40 13.06 12.54
CA ASN A 96 -23.23 13.98 11.41
C ASN A 96 -21.75 14.14 10.97
N PRO A 97 -21.25 13.25 10.09
CA PRO A 97 -19.89 13.36 9.58
C PRO A 97 -19.62 14.70 8.90
N ASP A 98 -18.55 15.40 9.29
CA ASP A 98 -18.07 16.60 8.59
C ASP A 98 -17.49 16.26 7.21
N ILE A 99 -16.96 15.04 7.07
CA ILE A 99 -16.32 14.56 5.85
C ILE A 99 -16.33 13.02 5.78
N ILE A 100 -16.45 12.49 4.56
CA ILE A 100 -16.41 11.05 4.29
C ILE A 100 -15.15 10.74 3.47
N LEU A 101 -14.38 9.77 3.91
CA LEU A 101 -13.25 9.19 3.18
C LEU A 101 -13.63 7.80 2.65
N THR A 102 -13.57 7.58 1.34
CA THR A 102 -13.69 6.22 0.77
C THR A 102 -12.34 5.70 0.29
N CYS A 103 -12.05 4.44 0.60
CA CYS A 103 -10.82 3.76 0.16
C CYS A 103 -11.14 2.63 -0.82
N ASP A 104 -10.55 2.70 -2.00
CA ASP A 104 -10.69 1.77 -3.13
C ASP A 104 -12.07 1.77 -3.82
N ASP A 105 -12.14 1.10 -4.99
CA ASP A 105 -13.31 1.13 -5.86
C ASP A 105 -14.60 0.62 -5.20
N PRO A 106 -14.63 -0.49 -4.43
CA PRO A 106 -15.86 -0.96 -3.80
C PRO A 106 -16.53 0.07 -2.87
N ALA A 107 -15.76 0.72 -2.00
CA ALA A 107 -16.27 1.73 -1.07
C ALA A 107 -16.76 2.97 -1.79
N LEU A 108 -15.99 3.48 -2.76
CA LEU A 108 -16.40 4.64 -3.55
C LEU A 108 -17.68 4.33 -4.33
N ASN A 109 -17.69 3.25 -5.11
CA ASN A 109 -18.83 2.90 -5.95
C ASN A 109 -20.09 2.65 -5.11
N ALA A 110 -19.97 1.95 -3.97
CA ALA A 110 -21.10 1.72 -3.09
C ALA A 110 -21.64 3.02 -2.48
N LEU A 111 -20.78 3.96 -2.05
CA LEU A 111 -21.20 5.25 -1.51
C LEU A 111 -21.89 6.11 -2.58
N LEU A 112 -21.29 6.24 -3.77
CA LEU A 112 -21.84 7.10 -4.84
C LEU A 112 -23.20 6.60 -5.36
N THR A 113 -23.55 5.34 -5.11
CA THR A 113 -24.74 4.71 -5.66
C THR A 113 -25.67 4.12 -4.59
N CYS A 114 -25.54 4.54 -3.32
CA CYS A 114 -26.42 4.13 -2.22
C CYS A 114 -27.69 5.00 -2.09
N ASP A 115 -27.84 6.06 -2.88
CA ASP A 115 -28.98 6.98 -2.89
C ASP A 115 -29.20 7.79 -1.58
N HIS A 116 -28.26 7.75 -0.63
CA HIS A 116 -28.36 8.54 0.60
C HIS A 116 -28.17 10.06 0.35
N PRO A 117 -28.98 10.96 0.94
CA PRO A 117 -28.88 12.41 0.72
C PRO A 117 -27.49 13.00 1.01
N SER A 118 -26.80 12.49 2.05
CA SER A 118 -25.44 12.93 2.42
C SER A 118 -24.41 12.83 1.30
N VAL A 119 -24.63 11.97 0.29
CA VAL A 119 -23.73 11.85 -0.86
C VAL A 119 -23.62 13.17 -1.64
N LYS A 120 -24.67 14.00 -1.60
CA LYS A 120 -24.73 15.29 -2.32
C LYS A 120 -24.39 16.49 -1.44
N THR A 121 -24.34 16.32 -0.12
CA THR A 121 -24.21 17.44 0.83
C THR A 121 -22.92 17.38 1.65
N THR A 122 -22.50 16.20 2.08
CA THR A 122 -21.28 16.02 2.87
C THR A 122 -20.05 16.01 1.96
N PRO A 123 -18.97 16.72 2.28
CA PRO A 123 -17.69 16.58 1.57
C PRO A 123 -17.23 15.13 1.48
N ILE A 124 -16.85 14.68 0.28
CA ILE A 124 -16.33 13.33 0.03
C ILE A 124 -14.92 13.45 -0.53
N VAL A 125 -13.99 12.75 0.13
CA VAL A 125 -12.63 12.52 -0.36
C VAL A 125 -12.49 11.04 -0.70
N PHE A 126 -11.99 10.70 -1.88
CA PHE A 126 -11.68 9.31 -2.24
C PHE A 126 -10.19 9.09 -2.46
N THR A 127 -9.72 7.86 -2.20
CA THR A 127 -8.35 7.41 -2.46
C THR A 127 -8.33 5.94 -2.83
N GLY A 128 -7.30 5.48 -3.53
CA GLY A 128 -7.13 4.07 -3.92
C GLY A 128 -8.11 3.59 -5.01
N ALA A 129 -8.96 4.47 -5.55
CA ALA A 129 -9.89 4.13 -6.62
C ALA A 129 -9.13 4.01 -7.94
N ASN A 130 -9.20 2.85 -8.60
CA ASN A 130 -8.57 2.63 -9.90
C ASN A 130 -9.42 3.20 -11.03
N TYR A 131 -10.74 2.93 -10.97
CA TYR A 131 -11.72 3.27 -12.01
C TYR A 131 -12.94 3.99 -11.39
N PRO A 132 -12.76 5.21 -10.87
CA PRO A 132 -13.86 5.97 -10.27
C PRO A 132 -14.95 6.30 -11.31
N ASN A 133 -16.21 6.39 -10.89
CA ASN A 133 -17.34 6.77 -11.73
C ASN A 133 -17.30 8.26 -12.11
N VAL A 134 -16.48 8.60 -13.12
CA VAL A 134 -16.22 9.97 -13.57
C VAL A 134 -17.51 10.75 -13.90
N PRO A 135 -18.47 10.20 -14.68
CA PRO A 135 -19.72 10.91 -14.99
C PRO A 135 -20.57 11.26 -13.76
N PHE A 136 -20.50 10.45 -12.69
CA PHE A 136 -21.17 10.78 -11.44
C PHE A 136 -20.43 11.89 -10.70
N ILE A 137 -19.11 11.74 -10.54
CA ILE A 137 -18.26 12.70 -9.81
C ILE A 137 -18.36 14.09 -10.43
N GLN A 138 -18.34 14.21 -11.76
CA GLN A 138 -18.46 15.49 -12.47
C GLN A 138 -19.76 16.26 -12.17
N LYS A 139 -20.80 15.58 -11.70
CA LYS A 139 -22.09 16.20 -11.34
C LYS A 139 -22.16 16.69 -9.89
N GLN A 140 -21.15 16.38 -9.06
CA GLN A 140 -21.15 16.65 -7.62
C GLN A 140 -19.95 17.52 -7.22
N SER A 141 -20.19 18.78 -6.83
CA SER A 141 -19.13 19.73 -6.46
C SER A 141 -18.49 19.46 -5.10
N ASN A 142 -19.12 18.63 -4.26
CA ASN A 142 -18.64 18.22 -2.93
C ASN A 142 -17.69 17.00 -2.97
N ILE A 143 -17.28 16.53 -4.15
CA ILE A 143 -16.45 15.34 -4.30
C ILE A 143 -15.08 15.70 -4.88
N THR A 144 -14.03 15.23 -4.21
CA THR A 144 -12.65 15.33 -4.68
C THR A 144 -11.86 14.07 -4.28
N GLY A 145 -10.70 13.82 -4.87
CA GLY A 145 -9.90 12.68 -4.46
C GLY A 145 -8.77 12.32 -5.40
N PHE A 146 -8.21 11.15 -5.13
CA PHE A 146 -7.02 10.61 -5.77
C PHE A 146 -7.31 9.29 -6.46
N ARG A 147 -7.09 9.27 -7.77
CA ARG A 147 -7.17 8.05 -8.59
C ARG A 147 -5.84 7.33 -8.57
N ASP A 148 -5.89 6.04 -8.27
CA ASP A 148 -4.77 5.13 -8.43
C ASP A 148 -4.87 4.42 -9.78
N LYS A 149 -4.66 5.14 -10.89
CA LYS A 149 -4.78 4.53 -12.22
C LYS A 149 -3.71 3.43 -12.37
N PRO A 150 -4.06 2.15 -12.63
CA PRO A 150 -3.07 1.11 -12.85
C PRO A 150 -2.20 1.40 -14.07
N ASP A 151 -0.88 1.27 -13.91
CA ASP A 151 0.09 1.47 -15.00
C ASP A 151 0.54 0.10 -15.53
N TYR A 152 -0.20 -0.40 -16.53
CA TYR A 152 0.08 -1.70 -17.12
C TYR A 152 1.35 -1.67 -17.95
N ARG A 153 1.60 -0.60 -18.72
CA ARG A 153 2.78 -0.48 -19.59
C ARG A 153 4.07 -0.60 -18.78
N THR A 154 4.23 0.24 -17.76
CA THR A 154 5.44 0.26 -16.92
C THR A 154 5.64 -1.08 -16.20
N ASN A 155 4.55 -1.74 -15.80
CA ASN A 155 4.65 -3.07 -15.19
C ASN A 155 5.01 -4.18 -16.19
N ILE A 156 4.57 -4.12 -17.44
CA ILE A 156 5.01 -5.08 -18.48
C ILE A 156 6.50 -4.87 -18.81
N GLU A 157 6.94 -3.63 -18.93
CA GLU A 157 8.36 -3.29 -19.15
C GLU A 157 9.24 -3.74 -17.98
N LEU A 158 8.76 -3.56 -16.74
CA LEU A 158 9.41 -4.09 -15.54
C LEU A 158 9.53 -5.61 -15.58
N ILE A 159 8.48 -6.31 -16.00
CA ILE A 159 8.52 -7.77 -16.16
C ILE A 159 9.59 -8.16 -17.19
N GLU A 160 9.60 -7.52 -18.36
CA GLU A 160 10.61 -7.80 -19.39
C GLU A 160 12.03 -7.52 -18.88
N GLN A 161 12.25 -6.44 -18.14
CA GLN A 161 13.54 -6.11 -17.52
C GLN A 161 14.01 -7.21 -16.55
N LEU A 162 13.12 -7.71 -15.68
CA LEU A 162 13.50 -8.61 -14.60
C LEU A 162 13.62 -10.07 -15.03
N ILE A 163 12.72 -10.54 -15.90
CA ILE A 163 12.63 -11.95 -16.28
C ILE A 163 12.83 -12.20 -17.78
N GLY A 164 13.04 -11.16 -18.58
CA GLY A 164 13.15 -11.24 -20.04
C GLY A 164 11.80 -11.40 -20.73
N LYS A 165 11.84 -11.49 -22.06
CA LYS A 165 10.63 -11.70 -22.87
C LYS A 165 9.84 -12.92 -22.38
N CYS A 166 8.54 -12.74 -22.19
CA CYS A 166 7.68 -13.77 -21.62
C CYS A 166 6.22 -13.63 -22.07
N ILE A 167 5.42 -14.65 -21.73
CA ILE A 167 3.96 -14.56 -21.78
C ILE A 167 3.47 -14.08 -20.40
N VAL A 168 2.89 -12.89 -20.34
CA VAL A 168 2.24 -12.37 -19.15
C VAL A 168 0.82 -12.92 -19.07
N VAL A 169 0.54 -13.61 -17.98
CA VAL A 169 -0.73 -14.25 -17.70
C VAL A 169 -1.56 -13.33 -16.82
N ARG A 170 -2.78 -13.01 -17.28
CA ARG A 170 -3.81 -12.31 -16.50
C ARG A 170 -5.02 -13.21 -16.32
N VAL A 171 -5.77 -13.00 -15.23
CA VAL A 171 -6.96 -13.79 -14.90
C VAL A 171 -8.18 -12.90 -14.74
N THR A 172 -9.28 -13.27 -15.39
CA THR A 172 -10.56 -12.55 -15.35
C THR A 172 -11.72 -13.51 -15.11
N ASP A 173 -12.82 -13.01 -14.56
CA ASP A 173 -14.05 -13.77 -14.31
C ASP A 173 -15.19 -13.39 -15.29
N ASP A 174 -14.89 -12.57 -16.29
CA ASP A 174 -15.84 -12.07 -17.28
C ASP A 174 -17.01 -11.30 -16.63
N ILE A 175 -16.67 -10.44 -15.65
CA ILE A 175 -17.60 -9.50 -15.03
C ILE A 175 -17.44 -8.09 -15.64
N TYR A 176 -18.39 -7.19 -15.38
CA TYR A 176 -18.36 -5.84 -15.95
C TYR A 176 -17.08 -5.07 -15.63
N ALA A 177 -16.60 -5.15 -14.39
CA ALA A 177 -15.34 -4.52 -13.97
C ALA A 177 -14.13 -5.02 -14.79
N ASP A 178 -14.09 -6.32 -15.12
CA ASP A 178 -13.01 -6.89 -15.94
C ASP A 178 -12.97 -6.25 -17.32
N LYS A 179 -14.12 -5.89 -17.92
CA LYS A 179 -14.16 -5.26 -19.25
C LYS A 179 -13.46 -3.90 -19.25
N ILE A 180 -13.65 -3.10 -18.19
CA ILE A 180 -12.99 -1.80 -18.03
C ILE A 180 -11.48 -1.99 -17.87
N ILE A 181 -11.08 -2.90 -16.99
CA ILE A 181 -9.68 -3.24 -16.71
C ILE A 181 -8.97 -3.73 -17.98
N LEU A 182 -9.60 -4.65 -18.71
CA LEU A 182 -9.04 -5.21 -19.94
C LEU A 182 -8.91 -4.16 -21.04
N ALA A 183 -9.89 -3.27 -21.20
CA ALA A 183 -9.84 -2.21 -22.20
C ALA A 183 -8.70 -1.21 -21.91
N ASP A 184 -8.55 -0.75 -20.66
CA ASP A 184 -7.46 0.16 -20.28
C ASP A 184 -6.09 -0.53 -20.39
N MET A 185 -5.97 -1.79 -19.94
CA MET A 185 -4.75 -2.57 -20.10
C MET A 185 -4.37 -2.78 -21.56
N ASP A 186 -5.30 -3.22 -22.40
CA ASP A 186 -5.05 -3.53 -23.81
C ASP A 186 -4.65 -2.28 -24.58
N GLU A 187 -5.26 -1.13 -24.27
CA GLU A 187 -4.91 0.16 -24.85
C GLU A 187 -3.50 0.61 -24.42
N GLN A 188 -3.17 0.48 -23.13
CA GLN A 188 -1.86 0.89 -22.61
C GLN A 188 -0.70 0.06 -23.23
N ILE A 189 -0.93 -1.21 -23.56
CA ILE A 189 0.15 -2.14 -23.97
C ILE A 189 0.14 -2.49 -25.47
N LYS A 190 -0.76 -1.91 -26.27
CA LYS A 190 -0.94 -2.22 -27.70
C LYS A 190 0.35 -2.13 -28.55
N ASP A 191 1.27 -1.24 -28.16
CA ASP A 191 2.51 -1.00 -28.92
C ASP A 191 3.72 -1.82 -28.41
N ILE A 192 3.60 -2.49 -27.26
CA ILE A 192 4.71 -3.23 -26.63
C ILE A 192 4.49 -4.75 -26.61
N CYS A 193 3.25 -5.20 -26.78
CA CYS A 193 2.87 -6.60 -26.82
C CYS A 193 2.38 -6.98 -28.22
N LYS A 194 2.90 -8.09 -28.78
CA LYS A 194 2.56 -8.52 -30.15
C LYS A 194 1.15 -9.09 -30.28
N THR A 195 0.57 -9.59 -29.19
CA THR A 195 -0.83 -10.05 -29.12
C THR A 195 -1.36 -9.92 -27.70
N ASN A 196 -2.52 -9.28 -27.54
CA ASN A 196 -3.06 -8.89 -26.24
C ASN A 196 -4.14 -9.84 -25.66
N ASN A 197 -4.48 -10.93 -26.34
CA ASN A 197 -5.55 -11.80 -25.83
C ASN A 197 -5.44 -13.23 -26.32
N ILE A 198 -4.33 -13.91 -26.02
CA ILE A 198 -4.25 -15.32 -26.38
C ILE A 198 -5.04 -16.15 -25.38
N PHE A 199 -6.30 -16.46 -25.73
CA PHE A 199 -7.14 -17.37 -24.97
C PHE A 199 -6.49 -18.75 -24.94
N SER A 200 -6.19 -19.24 -23.74
CA SER A 200 -5.63 -20.59 -23.57
C SER A 200 -6.77 -21.58 -23.31
N PRO A 201 -7.27 -22.25 -24.36
CA PRO A 201 -7.60 -23.66 -24.22
C PRO A 201 -6.76 -24.55 -25.15
N ASP A 202 -6.48 -24.13 -26.39
CA ASP A 202 -5.86 -24.97 -27.42
C ASP A 202 -4.87 -24.20 -28.31
N LYS A 203 -3.61 -24.67 -28.28
CA LYS A 203 -2.54 -24.41 -29.25
C LYS A 203 -2.26 -22.95 -29.61
N ILE A 204 -1.54 -22.26 -28.74
CA ILE A 204 -0.55 -21.29 -29.24
C ILE A 204 0.68 -22.08 -29.66
N ARG A 205 0.77 -22.38 -30.96
CA ARG A 205 2.03 -22.75 -31.60
C ARG A 205 2.92 -21.50 -31.65
N LEU A 206 3.44 -21.07 -30.50
CA LEU A 206 4.56 -20.13 -30.44
C LEU A 206 5.78 -20.90 -30.96
N SER A 207 6.07 -20.75 -32.25
CA SER A 207 7.21 -21.38 -32.93
C SER A 207 7.26 -22.92 -32.90
N GLY A 208 6.55 -23.56 -33.85
CA GLY A 208 7.12 -24.58 -34.75
C GLY A 208 7.71 -25.91 -34.24
N LYS A 209 7.85 -26.22 -32.94
CA LYS A 209 8.39 -27.53 -32.49
C LYS A 209 7.36 -28.33 -31.70
N ARG A 210 7.12 -29.57 -32.14
CA ARG A 210 6.39 -30.58 -31.36
C ARG A 210 7.16 -30.76 -30.05
N GLY A 211 6.52 -30.46 -28.93
CA GLY A 211 7.10 -30.62 -27.61
C GLY A 211 7.32 -32.08 -27.28
N THR A 212 8.43 -32.64 -27.75
CA THR A 212 9.11 -33.69 -27.01
C THR A 212 9.70 -33.01 -25.77
N SER A 213 9.41 -33.60 -24.60
CA SER A 213 9.88 -33.18 -23.29
C SER A 213 11.29 -32.60 -23.36
N ILE A 214 11.41 -31.27 -23.24
CA ILE A 214 12.73 -30.63 -23.14
C ILE A 214 13.14 -30.76 -21.69
N SER A 215 14.27 -31.44 -21.51
CA SER A 215 15.00 -31.69 -20.26
C SER A 215 14.86 -30.57 -19.23
N LYS A 216 14.81 -30.99 -17.96
CA LYS A 216 15.12 -30.19 -16.76
C LYS A 216 15.98 -28.95 -17.11
N ASN A 217 15.36 -27.77 -17.02
CA ASN A 217 15.95 -26.45 -16.76
C ASN A 217 15.99 -25.36 -17.85
N LYS A 218 15.59 -25.56 -19.11
CA LYS A 218 15.56 -24.44 -20.09
C LYS A 218 14.15 -24.09 -20.55
N LYS A 219 13.61 -22.98 -20.02
CA LYS A 219 12.33 -22.40 -20.46
C LYS A 219 12.44 -21.91 -21.91
N ILE A 220 11.36 -22.06 -22.68
CA ILE A 220 11.24 -21.50 -24.03
C ILE A 220 10.95 -20.01 -23.90
N ILE A 221 11.84 -19.17 -24.42
CA ILE A 221 11.71 -17.71 -24.40
C ILE A 221 10.97 -17.28 -25.68
N PRO A 222 9.85 -16.56 -25.58
CA PRO A 222 9.16 -16.00 -26.75
C PRO A 222 9.99 -14.91 -27.45
N ASP A 223 9.66 -14.64 -28.72
CA ASP A 223 10.28 -13.61 -29.56
C ASP A 223 9.89 -12.17 -29.18
N ALA A 224 8.74 -12.02 -28.52
CA ALA A 224 8.18 -10.75 -28.05
C ALA A 224 7.43 -10.95 -26.72
N MET A 225 6.93 -9.86 -26.14
CA MET A 225 5.98 -9.89 -25.04
C MET A 225 4.59 -10.27 -25.56
N TYR A 226 3.90 -11.15 -24.83
CA TYR A 226 2.56 -11.63 -25.15
C TYR A 226 1.68 -11.59 -23.91
N ILE A 227 0.37 -11.39 -24.10
CA ILE A 227 -0.61 -11.50 -23.02
C ILE A 227 -1.48 -12.75 -23.24
N SER A 228 -1.64 -13.55 -22.18
CA SER A 228 -2.61 -14.63 -22.13
C SER A 228 -3.66 -14.37 -21.06
N THR A 229 -4.92 -14.44 -21.45
CA THR A 229 -6.06 -14.27 -20.56
C THR A 229 -6.62 -15.63 -20.18
N ILE A 230 -6.72 -15.89 -18.88
CA ILE A 230 -7.33 -17.09 -18.32
C ILE A 230 -8.68 -16.73 -17.71
N ASN A 231 -9.69 -17.56 -17.99
CA ASN A 231 -10.97 -17.49 -17.31
C ASN A 231 -10.84 -18.12 -15.91
N GLY A 232 -10.98 -17.30 -14.87
CA GLY A 232 -10.93 -17.66 -13.46
C GLY A 232 -12.07 -18.57 -13.00
N LYS A 233 -13.20 -18.58 -13.71
CA LYS A 233 -14.30 -19.53 -13.45
C LYS A 233 -13.99 -20.97 -13.90
N SER A 234 -12.95 -21.17 -14.71
CA SER A 234 -12.54 -22.49 -15.22
C SER A 234 -11.35 -23.04 -14.44
N THR A 235 -11.60 -23.98 -13.54
CA THR A 235 -10.55 -24.67 -12.78
C THR A 235 -9.51 -25.32 -13.70
N ARG A 236 -9.95 -25.93 -14.80
CA ARG A 236 -9.04 -26.51 -15.81
C ARG A 236 -8.12 -25.44 -16.41
N SER A 237 -8.66 -24.26 -16.73
CA SER A 237 -7.88 -23.16 -17.31
C SER A 237 -6.90 -22.56 -16.29
N LEU A 238 -7.28 -22.46 -15.02
CA LEU A 238 -6.38 -22.04 -13.94
C LEU A 238 -5.21 -23.02 -13.75
N ILE A 239 -5.52 -24.31 -13.57
CA ILE A 239 -4.49 -25.36 -13.38
C ILE A 239 -3.54 -25.39 -14.56
N LYS A 240 -4.07 -25.40 -15.79
CA LYS A 240 -3.25 -25.43 -17.00
C LYS A 240 -2.43 -24.15 -17.15
N GLY A 241 -3.07 -22.99 -17.08
CA GLY A 241 -2.43 -21.72 -17.41
C GLY A 241 -1.39 -21.26 -16.38
N LEU A 242 -1.61 -21.53 -15.09
CA LEU A 242 -0.69 -21.20 -13.99
C LEU A 242 0.29 -22.33 -13.66
N GLY A 243 -0.06 -23.60 -13.94
CA GLY A 243 0.78 -24.76 -13.67
C GLY A 243 1.83 -25.03 -14.75
N GLU A 244 1.49 -24.80 -16.02
CA GLU A 244 2.38 -25.05 -17.16
C GLU A 244 3.55 -24.07 -17.22
N ASN A 245 4.79 -24.56 -17.06
CA ASN A 245 6.00 -23.72 -16.94
C ASN A 245 7.06 -23.99 -18.02
N TYR A 246 6.67 -24.48 -19.20
CA TYR A 246 7.61 -24.73 -20.30
C TYR A 246 8.01 -23.45 -21.04
N TYR A 247 7.14 -22.44 -21.12
CA TYR A 247 7.48 -21.10 -21.59
C TYR A 247 7.97 -20.21 -20.44
N ASN A 248 8.76 -19.20 -20.78
CA ASN A 248 8.99 -18.08 -19.88
C ASN A 248 7.66 -17.33 -19.70
N LYS A 249 7.18 -17.26 -18.46
CA LYS A 249 5.88 -16.67 -18.09
C LYS A 249 6.03 -15.79 -16.86
N ALA A 250 5.14 -14.82 -16.74
CA ALA A 250 4.88 -14.08 -15.51
C ALA A 250 3.36 -14.02 -15.26
N TYR A 251 2.94 -13.98 -14.01
CA TYR A 251 1.57 -13.64 -13.64
C TYR A 251 1.50 -12.14 -13.34
N LEU A 252 0.47 -11.44 -13.82
CA LEU A 252 0.18 -10.05 -13.45
C LEU A 252 -1.18 -9.97 -12.76
N ALA A 253 -1.18 -9.62 -11.48
CA ALA A 253 -2.37 -9.33 -10.70
C ALA A 253 -2.89 -7.93 -11.07
N ILE A 254 -3.97 -7.91 -11.86
CA ILE A 254 -4.63 -6.72 -12.41
C ILE A 254 -5.88 -6.27 -11.63
N LYS A 255 -6.34 -7.10 -10.69
CA LYS A 255 -7.50 -6.88 -9.82
C LYS A 255 -7.28 -7.58 -8.48
N ARG A 256 -8.01 -7.15 -7.45
CA ARG A 256 -8.06 -7.80 -6.13
C ARG A 256 -9.45 -8.37 -5.87
N ASP A 257 -9.53 -9.69 -5.83
CA ASP A 257 -10.69 -10.48 -5.45
C ASP A 257 -10.26 -11.76 -4.74
N TYR A 258 -11.22 -12.55 -4.24
CA TYR A 258 -10.91 -13.75 -3.47
C TYR A 258 -10.04 -14.77 -4.23
N LEU A 259 -10.19 -14.84 -5.55
CA LEU A 259 -9.46 -15.76 -6.42
C LEU A 259 -7.99 -15.30 -6.61
N THR A 260 -7.81 -14.04 -7.02
CA THR A 260 -6.51 -13.42 -7.34
C THR A 260 -5.56 -13.33 -6.14
N LEU A 261 -6.07 -13.19 -4.92
CA LEU A 261 -5.27 -13.21 -3.68
C LEU A 261 -4.40 -14.46 -3.51
N SER A 262 -4.77 -15.57 -4.16
CA SER A 262 -4.06 -16.84 -4.03
C SER A 262 -3.18 -17.18 -5.23
N LEU A 263 -3.40 -16.55 -6.39
CA LEU A 263 -2.80 -16.97 -7.65
C LEU A 263 -1.28 -16.74 -7.71
N GLY A 264 -0.77 -15.67 -7.10
CA GLY A 264 0.67 -15.43 -7.03
C GLY A 264 1.41 -16.59 -6.34
N ARG A 265 0.82 -17.17 -5.28
CA ARG A 265 1.39 -18.34 -4.58
C ARG A 265 1.25 -19.64 -5.35
N PHE A 266 0.19 -19.81 -6.12
CA PHE A 266 -0.09 -21.04 -6.89
C PHE A 266 0.59 -21.06 -8.26
N SER A 267 1.07 -19.93 -8.74
CA SER A 267 1.73 -19.82 -10.03
C SER A 267 3.09 -20.54 -10.03
N SER A 268 3.34 -21.36 -11.06
CA SER A 268 4.64 -22.00 -11.29
C SER A 268 5.72 -21.01 -11.79
N PHE A 269 5.41 -19.72 -11.87
CA PHE A 269 6.26 -18.66 -12.40
C PHE A 269 6.08 -17.33 -11.65
N PRO A 270 7.06 -16.42 -11.71
CA PRO A 270 7.04 -15.10 -11.07
C PRO A 270 5.71 -14.36 -11.18
N GLY A 271 5.18 -13.86 -10.06
CA GLY A 271 3.98 -13.01 -10.03
C GLY A 271 4.34 -11.54 -9.80
N PHE A 272 3.61 -10.62 -10.42
CA PHE A 272 3.73 -9.17 -10.31
C PHE A 272 2.36 -8.56 -10.06
N SER A 273 2.29 -7.30 -9.64
CA SER A 273 1.00 -6.64 -9.44
C SER A 273 1.04 -5.15 -9.79
N VAL A 274 -0.07 -4.67 -10.34
CA VAL A 274 -0.34 -3.23 -10.50
C VAL A 274 -1.05 -2.63 -9.27
N LEU A 275 -1.26 -3.41 -8.21
CA LEU A 275 -2.02 -3.06 -7.02
C LEU A 275 -1.15 -3.15 -5.77
N ASN A 276 -1.12 -2.08 -4.99
CA ASN A 276 -0.32 -2.01 -3.76
C ASN A 276 -0.79 -3.02 -2.70
N GLU A 277 -2.09 -3.34 -2.66
CA GLU A 277 -2.71 -4.25 -1.71
C GLU A 277 -2.27 -5.70 -1.91
N MET A 278 -1.64 -6.01 -3.05
CA MET A 278 -1.10 -7.33 -3.36
C MET A 278 0.34 -7.51 -2.89
N VAL A 279 1.10 -6.42 -2.68
CA VAL A 279 2.55 -6.48 -2.41
C VAL A 279 2.83 -6.45 -0.91
N GLY A 280 3.70 -7.35 -0.43
CA GLY A 280 4.15 -7.36 0.97
C GLY A 280 3.24 -8.12 1.95
N TYR A 281 2.12 -8.69 1.49
CA TYR A 281 1.13 -9.38 2.33
C TYR A 281 1.09 -10.90 2.10
N ASN A 282 2.21 -11.49 1.64
CA ASN A 282 2.34 -12.93 1.39
C ASN A 282 1.37 -13.48 0.33
N TYR A 283 0.98 -12.69 -0.67
CA TYR A 283 0.15 -13.14 -1.80
C TYR A 283 0.97 -13.74 -2.96
N GLY A 284 2.29 -13.89 -2.80
CA GLY A 284 3.17 -14.55 -3.76
C GLY A 284 3.50 -13.70 -4.99
N VAL A 285 3.37 -12.37 -4.90
CA VAL A 285 3.82 -11.44 -5.95
C VAL A 285 5.14 -10.78 -5.54
N ILE A 286 6.03 -10.63 -6.51
CA ILE A 286 7.34 -9.98 -6.39
C ILE A 286 7.17 -8.51 -6.07
N GLY A 287 6.21 -7.84 -6.70
CA GLY A 287 6.08 -6.40 -6.62
C GLY A 287 5.55 -5.81 -7.92
N GLY A 288 5.75 -4.51 -8.06
CA GLY A 288 5.38 -3.77 -9.25
C GLY A 288 5.53 -2.26 -9.09
N TYR A 289 5.08 -1.54 -10.10
CA TYR A 289 4.98 -0.09 -10.08
C TYR A 289 3.56 0.31 -9.68
N VAL A 290 3.41 0.79 -8.44
CA VAL A 290 2.09 0.99 -7.78
C VAL A 290 2.11 2.25 -6.91
N THR A 291 0.92 2.73 -6.53
CA THR A 291 0.80 3.82 -5.56
C THR A 291 0.90 3.25 -4.16
N THR A 292 1.93 3.64 -3.39
CA THR A 292 2.15 3.06 -2.05
C THR A 292 1.02 3.44 -1.07
N GLN A 293 0.74 2.60 -0.08
CA GLN A 293 -0.19 2.94 1.00
C GLN A 293 0.16 4.27 1.69
N GLN A 294 1.46 4.57 1.81
CA GLN A 294 1.92 5.80 2.44
C GLN A 294 1.55 7.03 1.61
N GLU A 295 1.75 6.97 0.30
CA GLU A 295 1.38 8.03 -0.63
C GLU A 295 -0.14 8.26 -0.60
N GLN A 296 -0.94 7.21 -0.83
CA GLN A 296 -2.40 7.29 -0.83
C GLN A 296 -2.95 7.90 0.47
N THR A 297 -2.48 7.41 1.62
CA THR A 297 -2.96 7.87 2.93
C THR A 297 -2.56 9.32 3.20
N THR A 298 -1.34 9.71 2.81
CA THR A 298 -0.84 11.08 3.04
C THR A 298 -1.61 12.08 2.18
N LEU A 299 -1.83 11.76 0.90
CA LEU A 299 -2.62 12.60 0.00
C LEU A 299 -4.05 12.80 0.51
N ALA A 300 -4.73 11.70 0.90
CA ALA A 300 -6.08 11.75 1.44
C ALA A 300 -6.16 12.54 2.75
N ALA A 301 -5.25 12.29 3.70
CA ALA A 301 -5.23 12.97 4.99
C ALA A 301 -4.98 14.47 4.85
N ASN A 302 -4.06 14.86 3.96
CA ASN A 302 -3.78 16.27 3.69
C ASN A 302 -4.99 16.96 3.04
N ARG A 303 -5.63 16.33 2.05
CA ARG A 303 -6.84 16.87 1.42
C ARG A 303 -7.98 17.06 2.42
N ILE A 304 -8.20 16.06 3.28
CA ILE A 304 -9.18 16.14 4.37
C ILE A 304 -8.81 17.26 5.32
N ALA A 305 -7.54 17.39 5.69
CA ALA A 305 -7.09 18.43 6.60
C ALA A 305 -7.35 19.83 6.04
N ASP A 306 -7.07 20.06 4.76
CA ASP A 306 -7.33 21.35 4.12
C ASP A 306 -8.83 21.67 4.10
N ILE A 307 -9.69 20.69 3.81
CA ILE A 307 -11.15 20.87 3.82
C ILE A 307 -11.67 21.15 5.23
N LEU A 308 -11.22 20.39 6.24
CA LEU A 308 -11.64 20.57 7.63
C LEU A 308 -11.17 21.92 8.22
N ASN A 309 -10.08 22.47 7.69
CA ASN A 309 -9.56 23.81 8.01
C ASN A 309 -10.24 24.94 7.22
N GLY A 310 -11.28 24.63 6.42
CA GLY A 310 -12.15 25.62 5.78
C GLY A 310 -11.92 25.82 4.28
N ALA A 311 -11.01 25.07 3.63
CA ALA A 311 -10.89 25.12 2.18
C ALA A 311 -12.14 24.50 1.53
N PRO A 312 -12.84 25.21 0.62
CA PRO A 312 -13.97 24.63 -0.10
C PRO A 312 -13.49 23.51 -1.02
N VAL A 313 -14.29 22.44 -1.15
CA VAL A 313 -13.95 21.27 -1.99
C VAL A 313 -13.69 21.66 -3.45
N SER A 314 -14.37 22.69 -3.94
CA SER A 314 -14.20 23.23 -5.29
C SER A 314 -12.82 23.82 -5.59
N ASN A 315 -11.99 24.10 -4.57
CA ASN A 315 -10.61 24.56 -4.78
C ASN A 315 -9.69 23.46 -5.31
N PHE A 316 -10.15 22.21 -5.29
CA PHE A 316 -9.35 21.07 -5.71
C PHE A 316 -9.90 20.42 -6.98
N PRO A 317 -9.04 19.86 -7.84
CA PRO A 317 -9.50 18.97 -8.91
C PRO A 317 -10.31 17.82 -8.32
N GLN A 318 -11.43 17.47 -8.95
CA GLN A 318 -12.26 16.37 -8.48
C GLN A 318 -11.52 15.03 -8.54
N ILE A 319 -10.60 14.86 -9.50
CA ILE A 319 -9.78 13.67 -9.67
C ILE A 319 -8.34 14.11 -9.88
N THR A 320 -7.45 13.68 -8.99
CA THR A 320 -6.00 13.88 -9.07
C THR A 320 -5.32 12.51 -9.23
N GLU A 321 -4.32 12.35 -10.09
CA GLU A 321 -3.57 11.08 -10.15
C GLU A 321 -2.63 10.93 -8.97
N ALA A 322 -2.60 9.76 -8.35
CA ALA A 322 -1.69 9.44 -7.26
C ALA A 322 -0.30 9.01 -7.78
N GLY A 323 0.75 9.43 -7.06
CA GLY A 323 2.14 9.14 -7.41
C GLY A 323 2.51 7.66 -7.20
N LYS A 324 3.32 7.12 -8.11
CA LYS A 324 3.71 5.70 -8.10
C LYS A 324 5.19 5.51 -7.82
N LYS A 325 5.52 4.34 -7.25
CA LYS A 325 6.89 3.90 -7.00
C LYS A 325 7.01 2.41 -7.28
N TYR A 326 8.23 1.98 -7.57
CA TYR A 326 8.53 0.56 -7.59
C TYR A 326 8.58 0.03 -6.15
N ILE A 327 7.80 -1.01 -5.87
CA ILE A 327 7.78 -1.69 -4.58
C ILE A 327 7.95 -3.18 -4.78
N PHE A 328 8.80 -3.82 -3.97
CA PHE A 328 9.10 -5.24 -4.06
C PHE A 328 9.13 -5.94 -2.71
N ASP A 329 8.66 -7.19 -2.67
CA ASP A 329 8.77 -8.08 -1.52
C ASP A 329 10.08 -8.87 -1.57
N TYR A 330 10.96 -8.60 -0.59
CA TYR A 330 12.26 -9.25 -0.48
C TYR A 330 12.16 -10.78 -0.48
N LYS A 331 11.20 -11.36 0.24
CA LYS A 331 11.08 -12.82 0.37
C LYS A 331 10.76 -13.46 -0.96
N ILE A 332 9.96 -12.79 -1.78
CA ILE A 332 9.54 -13.29 -3.08
C ILE A 332 10.64 -13.06 -4.12
N LEU A 333 11.38 -11.94 -4.04
CA LEU A 333 12.59 -11.73 -4.83
C LEU A 333 13.62 -12.85 -4.61
N ASP A 334 13.88 -13.19 -3.35
CA ASP A 334 14.78 -14.27 -2.94
C ASP A 334 14.28 -15.64 -3.43
N GLN A 335 12.98 -15.92 -3.24
CA GLN A 335 12.34 -17.14 -3.74
C GLN A 335 12.54 -17.36 -5.25
N TRP A 336 12.47 -16.29 -6.05
CA TRP A 336 12.65 -16.36 -7.51
C TRP A 336 14.08 -16.08 -7.98
N GLY A 337 15.04 -15.88 -7.07
CA GLY A 337 16.43 -15.61 -7.40
C GLY A 337 16.66 -14.31 -8.16
N ILE A 338 15.81 -13.29 -7.96
CA ILE A 338 15.92 -12.00 -8.61
C ILE A 338 16.85 -11.10 -7.77
N SER A 339 18.01 -10.77 -8.34
CA SER A 339 18.98 -9.89 -7.69
C SER A 339 18.46 -8.46 -7.54
N LEU A 340 18.73 -7.85 -6.37
CA LEU A 340 18.39 -6.46 -6.08
C LEU A 340 19.00 -5.46 -7.07
N ASN A 341 20.16 -5.80 -7.67
CA ASN A 341 20.84 -4.93 -8.62
C ASN A 341 20.13 -4.84 -9.99
N LYS A 342 19.16 -5.73 -10.24
CA LYS A 342 18.31 -5.66 -11.44
C LYS A 342 17.10 -4.77 -11.25
N LEU A 343 16.80 -4.37 -10.01
CA LEU A 343 15.63 -3.54 -9.73
C LEU A 343 15.85 -2.11 -10.22
N PRO A 344 14.79 -1.40 -10.63
CA PRO A 344 14.87 0.03 -10.91
C PRO A 344 15.47 0.82 -9.74
N ILE A 345 16.05 1.98 -10.05
CA ILE A 345 16.54 2.92 -9.04
C ILE A 345 15.35 3.41 -8.19
N ASP A 346 15.61 3.75 -6.93
CA ASP A 346 14.61 4.24 -5.96
C ASP A 346 13.47 3.26 -5.62
N SER A 347 13.72 1.96 -5.83
CA SER A 347 12.78 0.90 -5.45
C SER A 347 12.64 0.75 -3.93
N GLU A 348 11.40 0.71 -3.43
CA GLU A 348 11.10 0.37 -2.04
C GLU A 348 11.07 -1.15 -1.87
N ILE A 349 11.81 -1.68 -0.89
CA ILE A 349 11.83 -3.11 -0.61
C ILE A 349 11.20 -3.38 0.76
N VAL A 350 10.08 -4.10 0.74
CA VAL A 350 9.36 -4.54 1.93
C VAL A 350 9.80 -5.94 2.36
N ASN A 351 9.51 -6.30 3.61
CA ASN A 351 9.78 -7.64 4.16
C ASN A 351 11.26 -8.07 4.15
N ILE A 352 12.22 -7.12 4.08
CA ILE A 352 13.65 -7.43 4.24
C ILE A 352 13.90 -7.92 5.68
N PRO A 353 14.46 -9.12 5.88
CA PRO A 353 14.83 -9.61 7.20
C PRO A 353 15.82 -8.66 7.89
N PHE A 354 15.66 -8.47 9.21
CA PHE A 354 16.48 -7.55 10.00
C PHE A 354 17.99 -7.78 9.83
N TYR A 355 18.41 -9.04 9.85
CA TYR A 355 19.82 -9.42 9.72
C TYR A 355 20.43 -9.09 8.35
N ILE A 356 19.60 -8.99 7.29
CA ILE A 356 20.03 -8.58 5.95
C ILE A 356 20.07 -7.06 5.88
N ARG A 357 19.00 -6.40 6.33
CA ARG A 357 18.90 -4.94 6.33
C ARG A 357 20.03 -4.27 7.09
N TYR A 358 20.43 -4.84 8.22
CA TYR A 358 21.46 -4.27 9.10
C TYR A 358 22.74 -5.11 9.11
N GLN A 359 23.00 -5.93 8.08
CA GLN A 359 24.14 -6.85 8.04
C GLN A 359 25.47 -6.15 8.34
N PHE A 360 25.71 -4.99 7.71
CA PHE A 360 26.92 -4.20 7.93
C PHE A 360 27.06 -3.77 9.40
N TYR A 361 26.00 -3.21 9.99
CA TYR A 361 26.00 -2.78 11.38
C TYR A 361 26.20 -3.96 12.35
N ILE A 362 25.59 -5.12 12.06
CA ILE A 362 25.77 -6.34 12.85
C ILE A 362 27.23 -6.80 12.80
N ILE A 363 27.86 -6.80 11.62
CA ILE A 363 29.29 -7.14 11.47
C ILE A 363 30.17 -6.15 12.23
N CYS A 364 29.91 -4.84 12.14
CA CYS A 364 30.64 -3.82 12.88
C CYS A 364 30.52 -4.01 14.40
N ILE A 365 29.31 -4.25 14.91
CA ILE A 365 29.06 -4.50 16.34
C ILE A 365 29.75 -5.79 16.78
N ALA A 366 29.65 -6.86 16.00
CA ALA A 366 30.31 -8.13 16.29
C ALA A 366 31.85 -7.99 16.33
N GLY A 367 32.43 -7.24 15.38
CA GLY A 367 33.85 -6.91 15.36
C GLY A 367 34.27 -6.11 16.60
N LEU A 368 33.50 -5.10 16.98
CA LEU A 368 33.76 -4.29 18.18
C LEU A 368 33.71 -5.13 19.47
N LEU A 369 32.69 -5.99 19.60
CA LEU A 369 32.60 -6.92 20.73
C LEU A 369 33.78 -7.90 20.76
N GLY A 370 34.22 -8.39 19.60
CA GLY A 370 35.42 -9.23 19.47
C GLY A 370 36.69 -8.53 19.96
N ILE A 371 36.88 -7.25 19.60
CA ILE A 371 38.02 -6.44 20.05
C ILE A 371 37.97 -6.24 21.57
N ILE A 372 36.81 -5.90 22.13
CA ILE A 372 36.64 -5.76 23.58
C ILE A 372 36.99 -7.07 24.30
N LEU A 373 36.55 -8.21 23.76
CA LEU A 373 36.81 -9.52 24.33
C LEU A 373 38.31 -9.87 24.29
N ILE A 374 39.01 -9.52 23.21
CA ILE A 374 40.48 -9.65 23.10
C ILE A 374 41.18 -8.78 24.15
N ILE A 375 40.75 -7.52 24.33
CA ILE A 375 41.32 -6.61 25.34
C ILE A 375 41.13 -7.18 26.75
N ILE A 376 39.94 -7.72 27.06
CA ILE A 376 39.67 -8.35 28.35
C ILE A 376 40.60 -9.55 28.58
N ILE A 377 40.79 -10.41 27.58
CA ILE A 377 41.69 -11.57 27.68
C ILE A 377 43.14 -11.12 27.90
N ILE A 378 43.60 -10.10 27.17
CA ILE A 378 44.94 -9.53 27.35
C ILE A 378 45.10 -8.96 28.76
N TYR A 379 44.12 -8.20 29.24
CA TYR A 379 44.12 -7.61 30.56
C TYR A 379 44.14 -8.67 31.67
N GLN A 380 43.30 -9.71 31.58
CA GLN A 380 43.32 -10.84 32.51
C GLN A 380 44.67 -11.57 32.51
N ARG A 381 45.26 -11.80 31.34
CA ARG A 381 46.60 -12.41 31.24
C ARG A 381 47.68 -11.53 31.86
N MET A 382 47.61 -10.22 31.69
CA MET A 382 48.52 -9.27 32.32
C MET A 382 48.39 -9.30 33.84
N LEU A 383 47.16 -9.29 34.37
CA LEU A 383 46.89 -9.41 35.80
C LEU A 383 47.41 -10.73 36.38
N TYR A 384 47.11 -11.86 35.75
CA TYR A 384 47.58 -13.18 36.19
C TYR A 384 49.10 -13.28 36.26
N LYS A 385 49.81 -12.74 35.25
CA LYS A 385 51.28 -12.69 35.26
C LYS A 385 51.82 -11.83 36.42
N ARG A 386 51.17 -10.70 36.72
CA ARG A 386 51.56 -9.84 37.86
C ARG A 386 51.38 -10.56 39.19
N GLU A 387 50.24 -11.21 39.42
CA GLU A 387 50.00 -11.96 40.67
C GLU A 387 50.96 -13.14 40.84
N ALA A 388 51.24 -13.89 39.78
CA ALA A 388 52.22 -14.99 39.81
C ALA A 388 53.63 -14.49 40.16
N ALA A 389 54.02 -13.31 39.69
CA ALA A 389 55.29 -12.67 40.04
C ALA A 389 55.32 -12.23 41.51
N HIS A 390 54.22 -11.67 42.04
CA HIS A 390 54.09 -11.32 43.46
C HIS A 390 54.19 -12.56 44.36
N LYS A 391 53.47 -13.65 44.05
CA LYS A 391 53.52 -14.91 44.80
C LYS A 391 54.93 -15.52 44.82
N LYS A 392 55.69 -15.44 43.72
CA LYS A 392 57.10 -15.88 43.68
C LYS A 392 58.02 -15.04 44.57
N LYS A 393 57.76 -13.74 44.72
CA LYS A 393 58.54 -12.87 45.63
C LYS A 393 58.26 -13.17 47.10
N CYS A 394 56.99 -13.41 47.48
CA CYS A 394 56.64 -13.72 48.86
C CYS A 394 57.06 -15.12 49.34
N ARG A 395 57.36 -16.07 48.44
CA ARG A 395 57.89 -17.40 48.78
C ARG A 395 59.42 -17.44 48.97
N LYS A 396 60.12 -16.36 48.67
CA LYS A 396 61.59 -16.23 48.79
C LYS A 396 62.03 -15.47 50.04
N ILE A 397 61.07 -15.06 50.87
CA ILE A 397 61.23 -14.52 52.22
C ILE A 397 60.72 -15.63 53.15
#